data_AF-A0AAV8YEH6-F1
#
_entry.id   AF-A0AAV8YEH6-F1
#
_cell.length_a   1.000
_cell.length_b   1.000
_cell.length_c   1.000
_cell.angle_alpha   90.00
_cell.angle_beta   90.00
_cell.angle_gamma   90.00
#
_symmetry.space_group_name_H-M   'P 1'
#
loop_
_entity.id
_entity.type
_entity.pdbx_description
1 polymer ?
#
loop_
_entity_poly.entity_id
_entity_poly.type
_entity_poly.pdbx_seq_one_letter_code
_entity_poly.pdbx_strand_id
1 'polypeptide(L)'
;MAPLQQWKKKRNRTCLVREWILRREEYGAYNNLLKELKIEDAQQFKNFIRMSAVDFEELLTKVGSEIEKQDTHLRASISATERLMVTLRFLASGKYFFFFYLET
;
A
#
# COMPACT_ATOMS: atom_id res chain seq x y z
N MET A 1 25.63 42.27 -14.54
CA MET A 1 24.63 42.13 -13.45
C MET A 1 23.73 40.96 -13.79
N ALA A 2 23.86 39.82 -13.08
CA ALA A 2 23.04 38.64 -13.33
C ALA A 2 21.68 38.76 -12.59
N PRO A 3 20.55 38.28 -13.16
CA PRO A 3 19.25 38.42 -12.53
C PRO A 3 19.10 37.44 -11.35
N LEU A 4 18.54 37.94 -10.24
CA LEU A 4 18.22 37.16 -9.05
C LEU A 4 17.21 36.06 -9.42
N GLN A 5 17.61 34.79 -9.27
CA GLN A 5 16.72 33.64 -9.40
C GLN A 5 15.56 33.81 -8.41
N GLN A 6 14.34 34.03 -8.91
CA GLN A 6 13.14 34.06 -8.06
C GLN A 6 12.86 32.65 -7.53
N TRP A 7 12.99 32.48 -6.22
CA TRP A 7 12.63 31.25 -5.54
C TRP A 7 11.10 31.11 -5.59
N LYS A 8 10.58 30.14 -6.35
CA LYS A 8 9.15 29.83 -6.36
C LYS A 8 8.73 29.44 -4.93
N LYS A 9 7.90 30.26 -4.28
CA LYS A 9 7.27 29.93 -2.99
C LYS A 9 6.55 28.58 -3.12
N LYS A 10 6.98 27.57 -2.37
CA LYS A 10 6.27 26.28 -2.26
C LYS A 10 4.85 26.55 -1.77
N ARG A 11 3.84 26.08 -2.50
CA ARG A 11 2.44 26.11 -2.05
C ARG A 11 2.35 25.42 -0.67
N ASN A 12 1.72 26.10 0.29
CA ASN A 12 1.40 25.49 1.57
C ASN A 12 0.47 24.30 1.32
N ARG A 13 0.88 23.10 1.75
CA ARG A 13 0.03 21.91 1.69
C ARG A 13 -1.14 22.14 2.64
N THR A 14 -2.37 22.15 2.13
CA THR A 14 -3.58 22.31 2.94
C THR A 14 -3.93 21.04 3.73
N CYS A 15 -3.46 19.86 3.29
CA CYS A 15 -3.54 18.61 4.02
C CYS A 15 -2.31 17.74 3.75
N LEU A 16 -1.78 17.10 4.79
CA LEU A 16 -0.66 16.16 4.66
C LEU A 16 -1.16 14.77 4.26
N VAL A 17 -2.26 14.32 4.89
CA VAL A 17 -2.97 13.06 4.67
C VAL A 17 -4.47 13.34 4.75
N ARG A 18 -5.29 12.57 4.03
CA ARG A 18 -6.76 12.66 4.13
C ARG A 18 -7.24 11.85 5.34
N GLU A 19 -8.27 12.33 6.05
CA GLU A 19 -8.78 11.70 7.27
C GLU A 19 -9.14 10.22 7.10
N TRP A 20 -9.74 9.86 5.97
CA TRP A 20 -10.09 8.46 5.69
C TRP A 20 -8.87 7.54 5.53
N ILE A 21 -7.70 8.06 5.18
CA ILE A 21 -6.44 7.30 5.10
C ILE A 21 -5.87 7.04 6.51
N LEU A 22 -6.16 7.92 7.47
CA LEU A 22 -5.77 7.69 8.87
C LEU A 22 -6.55 6.52 9.48
N ARG A 23 -7.80 6.32 9.04
CA ARG A 23 -8.66 5.20 9.45
C ARG A 23 -8.34 3.86 8.76
N ARG A 24 -7.17 3.74 8.10
CA ARG A 24 -6.77 2.49 7.41
C ARG A 24 -6.61 1.31 8.36
N GLU A 25 -6.32 1.54 9.63
CA GLU A 25 -6.18 0.44 10.58
C GLU A 25 -7.51 -0.28 10.79
N GLU A 26 -8.61 0.48 10.83
CA GLU A 26 -9.97 0.00 11.04
C GLU A 26 -10.64 -0.47 9.74
N TYR A 27 -10.48 0.28 8.64
CA TYR A 27 -11.19 0.00 7.37
C TYR A 27 -10.30 -0.50 6.24
N GLY A 28 -9.00 -0.65 6.47
CA GLY A 28 -8.06 -1.08 5.45
C GLY A 28 -8.27 -2.54 5.05
N ALA A 29 -8.19 -2.82 3.75
CA ALA A 29 -8.33 -4.18 3.22
C ALA A 29 -7.32 -5.16 3.83
N TYR A 30 -6.12 -4.67 4.20
CA TYR A 30 -5.09 -5.49 4.83
C TYR A 30 -5.51 -6.05 6.19
N ASN A 31 -6.02 -5.20 7.09
CA ASN A 31 -6.36 -5.63 8.44
C ASN A 31 -7.68 -6.41 8.54
N ASN A 32 -8.58 -6.22 7.58
CA ASN A 32 -9.86 -6.92 7.53
C ASN A 32 -9.76 -8.13 6.58
N LEU A 33 -10.16 -7.93 5.32
CA LEU A 33 -10.27 -8.96 4.30
C LEU A 33 -9.03 -9.85 4.17
N LEU A 34 -7.82 -9.27 4.11
CA LEU A 34 -6.63 -10.05 3.74
C LEU A 34 -6.10 -10.91 4.89
N LYS A 35 -6.31 -10.50 6.15
CA LYS A 35 -6.02 -11.36 7.30
C LYS A 35 -6.98 -12.54 7.36
N GLU A 36 -8.27 -12.30 7.12
CA GLU A 36 -9.30 -13.34 7.06
C GLU A 36 -9.01 -14.32 5.91
N LEU A 37 -8.79 -13.83 4.68
CA LEU A 37 -8.48 -14.68 3.54
C LEU A 37 -7.21 -15.50 3.74
N LYS A 38 -6.19 -14.95 4.41
CA LYS A 38 -4.95 -15.71 4.69
C LYS A 38 -5.21 -16.94 5.58
N ILE A 39 -6.22 -16.88 6.45
CA ILE A 39 -6.55 -17.94 7.41
C ILE A 39 -7.63 -18.88 6.85
N GLU A 40 -8.71 -18.30 6.30
CA GLU A 40 -9.93 -19.02 5.94
C GLU A 40 -9.93 -19.51 4.49
N ASP A 41 -9.29 -18.79 3.56
CA ASP A 41 -9.32 -19.11 2.13
C ASP A 41 -8.01 -18.76 1.42
N ALA A 42 -7.04 -19.67 1.56
CA ALA A 42 -5.73 -19.55 0.93
C ALA A 42 -5.81 -19.46 -0.61
N GLN A 43 -6.85 -20.01 -1.23
CA GLN A 43 -7.03 -19.95 -2.67
C GLN A 43 -7.42 -18.54 -3.10
N GLN A 44 -8.35 -17.90 -2.40
CA GLN A 44 -8.73 -16.51 -2.68
C GLN A 44 -7.64 -15.52 -2.31
N PHE A 45 -6.89 -15.76 -1.23
CA PHE A 45 -5.67 -15.00 -0.94
C PHE A 45 -4.69 -15.06 -2.11
N LYS A 46 -4.41 -16.27 -2.62
CA LYS A 46 -3.55 -16.47 -3.78
C LYS A 46 -4.10 -15.81 -5.03
N ASN A 47 -5.40 -15.83 -5.27
CA ASN A 47 -6.02 -15.13 -6.40
C ASN A 47 -5.90 -13.61 -6.26
N PHE A 48 -5.98 -13.08 -5.03
CA PHE A 48 -5.94 -11.66 -4.75
C PHE A 48 -4.58 -11.04 -5.06
N ILE A 49 -3.48 -11.66 -4.62
CA ILE A 49 -2.11 -11.16 -4.84
C ILE A 49 -1.30 -11.94 -5.91
N ARG A 50 -1.89 -12.99 -6.51
CA ARG A 50 -1.23 -13.91 -7.46
C ARG A 50 0.01 -14.61 -6.91
N MET A 51 0.06 -14.80 -5.59
CA MET A 51 1.19 -15.39 -4.85
C MET A 51 0.66 -16.14 -3.63
N SER A 52 1.26 -17.27 -3.27
CA SER A 52 0.83 -17.99 -2.05
C SER A 52 1.21 -17.22 -0.79
N ALA A 53 0.54 -17.49 0.33
CA ALA A 53 0.89 -16.89 1.61
C ALA A 53 2.32 -17.24 2.04
N VAL A 54 2.80 -18.45 1.72
CA VAL A 54 4.16 -18.89 2.06
C VAL A 54 5.20 -18.11 1.27
N ASP A 55 5.03 -18.01 -0.06
CA ASP A 55 5.94 -17.26 -0.93
C ASP A 55 5.95 -15.76 -0.56
N PHE A 56 4.80 -15.24 -0.15
CA PHE A 56 4.66 -13.86 0.31
C PHE A 56 5.51 -13.59 1.57
N GLU A 57 5.45 -14.47 2.58
CA GLU A 57 6.26 -14.32 3.79
C GLU A 57 7.76 -14.50 3.51
N GLU A 58 8.13 -15.41 2.61
CA GLU A 58 9.53 -15.56 2.19
C GLU A 58 10.03 -14.30 1.48
N LEU A 59 9.24 -13.74 0.57
CA LEU A 59 9.57 -12.49 -0.12
C LEU A 59 9.66 -11.34 0.88
N LEU A 60 8.71 -11.22 1.80
CA LEU A 60 8.71 -10.21 2.84
C LEU A 60 9.98 -10.28 3.71
N THR A 61 10.46 -11.49 4.02
CA THR A 61 11.71 -11.67 4.77
C THR A 61 12.91 -11.10 4.03
N LYS A 62 12.92 -11.20 2.69
CA LYS A 62 14.02 -10.73 1.83
C LYS A 62 13.99 -9.22 1.61
N VAL A 63 12.81 -8.65 1.34
CA VAL A 63 12.67 -7.23 0.96
C VAL A 63 12.20 -6.33 2.10
N GLY A 64 11.76 -6.91 3.22
CA GLY A 64 11.07 -6.21 4.29
C GLY A 64 11.86 -5.04 4.85
N SER A 65 13.15 -5.24 5.11
CA SER A 65 14.05 -4.19 5.60
C SER A 65 14.29 -3.06 4.60
N GLU A 66 14.29 -3.37 3.30
CA GLU A 66 14.47 -2.36 2.24
C GLU A 66 13.20 -1.53 2.01
N ILE A 67 12.04 -2.16 2.16
CA ILE A 67 10.75 -1.51 1.94
C ILE A 67 10.14 -0.98 3.23
N GLU A 68 10.76 -1.12 4.39
CA GLU A 68 10.28 -0.52 5.63
C GLU A 68 10.51 1.00 5.60
N LYS A 69 9.57 1.77 6.17
CA LYS A 69 9.79 3.21 6.38
C LYS A 69 9.62 3.52 7.84
N GLN A 70 10.42 4.46 8.31
CA GLN A 70 10.31 4.99 9.66
C GLN A 70 9.03 5.79 9.85
N ASP A 71 8.51 5.70 11.07
CA ASP A 71 7.43 6.55 11.53
C ASP A 71 7.90 8.00 11.58
N THR A 72 6.95 8.91 11.40
CA THR A 72 7.19 10.35 11.53
C THR A 72 6.30 10.89 12.63
N HIS A 73 6.67 12.00 13.26
CA HIS A 73 5.84 12.67 14.28
C HIS A 73 4.41 12.98 13.82
N LEU A 74 4.16 13.00 12.50
CA LEU A 74 2.88 13.36 11.90
C LEU A 74 2.03 12.15 11.50
N ARG A 75 2.63 10.96 11.37
CA ARG A 75 1.93 9.72 11.01
C ARG A 75 2.77 8.46 11.24
N ALA A 76 2.07 7.38 11.60
CA ALA A 76 2.58 6.02 11.46
C ALA A 76 2.78 5.66 9.99
N SER A 77 3.91 5.04 9.71
CA SER A 77 4.29 4.46 8.45
C SER A 77 3.37 3.31 8.07
N ILE A 78 3.28 3.02 6.77
CA ILE A 78 2.62 1.81 6.28
C ILE A 78 3.59 0.66 6.52
N SER A 79 3.17 -0.42 7.17
CA SER A 79 4.06 -1.56 7.44
C SER A 79 4.65 -2.13 6.15
N ALA A 80 5.82 -2.76 6.24
CA ALA A 80 6.45 -3.43 5.11
C ALA A 80 5.50 -4.47 4.48
N THR A 81 4.76 -5.20 5.31
CA THR A 81 3.78 -6.21 4.90
C THR A 81 2.64 -5.61 4.07
N GLU A 82 1.97 -4.58 4.59
CA GLU A 82 0.86 -3.92 3.90
C GLU A 82 1.34 -3.29 2.58
N ARG A 83 2.55 -2.72 2.58
CA ARG A 83 3.16 -2.13 1.39
C ARG A 83 3.46 -3.16 0.31
N LEU A 84 4.06 -4.29 0.68
CA LEU A 84 4.34 -5.39 -0.24
C LEU A 84 3.03 -5.91 -0.83
N MET A 85 2.00 -6.06 0.00
CA MET A 85 0.70 -6.56 -0.41
C MET A 85 0.01 -5.66 -1.43
N VAL A 86 -0.04 -4.35 -1.19
CA VAL A 86 -0.57 -3.37 -2.14
C VAL A 86 0.21 -3.39 -3.45
N THR A 87 1.54 -3.52 -3.37
CA THR A 87 2.42 -3.59 -4.55
C THR A 87 2.12 -4.85 -5.37
N LEU A 88 2.04 -6.01 -4.73
CA LEU A 88 1.71 -7.26 -5.40
C LEU A 88 0.30 -7.22 -6.00
N ARG A 89 -0.69 -6.65 -5.30
CA ARG A 89 -2.03 -6.47 -5.86
C ARG A 89 -2.01 -5.60 -7.12
N PHE A 90 -1.23 -4.52 -7.10
CA PHE A 90 -1.04 -3.66 -8.27
C PHE A 90 -0.41 -4.42 -9.44
N LEU A 91 0.66 -5.17 -9.19
CA LEU A 91 1.34 -5.99 -10.21
C LEU A 91 0.44 -7.12 -10.74
N ALA A 92 -0.28 -7.81 -9.86
CA ALA A 92 -1.20 -8.89 -10.16
C ALA A 92 -2.38 -8.47 -11.04
N SER A 93 -2.85 -7.22 -10.87
CA SER A 93 -4.00 -6.70 -11.62
C SER A 93 -3.64 -6.38 -13.08
N GLY A 94 -2.34 -6.26 -13.41
CA GLY A 94 -1.83 -6.09 -14.77
C GLY A 94 -2.23 -4.80 -15.50
N LYS A 95 -3.29 -4.09 -15.07
CA LYS A 95 -3.83 -2.86 -15.68
C LYS A 95 -4.60 -2.02 -14.65
N TYR A 96 -4.56 -0.69 -14.84
CA TYR A 96 -5.37 0.34 -14.20
C TYR A 96 -6.84 -0.08 -14.05
N PHE A 97 -7.30 -0.31 -12.81
CA PHE A 97 -8.68 -0.16 -12.27
C PHE A 97 -9.92 -0.69 -13.04
N PHE A 98 -9.84 -1.23 -14.26
CA PHE A 98 -11.02 -1.42 -15.11
C PHE A 98 -11.76 -2.75 -14.94
N PHE A 99 -11.21 -3.74 -14.22
CA PHE A 99 -11.81 -5.08 -14.21
C PHE A 99 -12.73 -5.39 -13.02
N PHE A 100 -13.00 -4.43 -12.12
CA PHE A 100 -13.99 -4.64 -11.06
C PHE A 100 -15.43 -4.27 -11.47
N TYR A 101 -15.67 -3.83 -12.71
CA TYR A 101 -17.00 -3.39 -13.18
C TYR A 101 -17.63 -4.27 -14.29
N LEU A 102 -17.09 -5.44 -14.60
CA LEU A 102 -17.71 -6.35 -15.57
C LEU A 102 -17.57 -7.80 -15.10
N GLU A 103 -18.41 -8.20 -14.15
CA GLU A 103 -19.29 -9.37 -14.29
C GLU A 103 -20.23 -9.46 -13.08
N THR A 104 -21.50 -9.71 -13.41
CA THR A 104 -22.71 -9.79 -12.58
C THR A 104 -22.71 -10.93 -11.59
#